data_AF-A0A521RWK1-F1
#
_entry.id   AF-A0A521RWK1-F1
#
_cell.length_a   1.000
_cell.length_b   1.000
_cell.length_c   1.000
_cell.angle_alpha   90.00
_cell.angle_beta   90.00
_cell.angle_gamma   90.00
#
_symmetry.space_group_name_H-M   'P 1'
#
loop_
_entity.id
_entity.type
_entity.pdbx_description
1 polymer ?
#
loop_
_entity_poly.entity_id
_entity_poly.type
_entity_poly.pdbx_seq_one_letter_code
_entity_poly.pdbx_strand_id
1 'polypeptide(L)'
;MEEKKVRRVFTPEQKFEILKDIETFRTVKEGLAKYQLQYSVYRKWKRQLEVGVRASLRNSRPIKPEELKRLEAENRKLKEVVLNQSLIINELKKEMNLD
;
A
#
# COMPACT_ATOMS: atom_id res chain seq x y z
N MET A 1 34.35 5.35 21.04
CA MET A 1 33.69 5.75 19.78
C MET A 1 32.73 4.64 19.44
N GLU A 2 31.42 4.91 19.43
CA GLU A 2 30.40 3.88 19.19
C GLU A 2 30.30 3.66 17.68
N GLU A 3 30.73 2.49 17.20
CA GLU A 3 30.62 2.12 15.79
C GLU A 3 29.14 2.08 15.39
N LYS A 4 28.71 3.01 14.55
CA LYS A 4 27.37 2.98 13.95
C LYS A 4 27.24 1.68 13.15
N LYS A 5 26.49 0.72 13.70
CA LYS A 5 26.11 -0.52 12.98
C LYS A 5 25.50 -0.13 11.63
N VAL A 6 26.22 -0.44 10.56
CA VAL A 6 25.74 -0.24 9.20
C VAL A 6 24.48 -1.07 9.01
N ARG A 7 23.36 -0.41 8.77
CA ARG A 7 22.07 -1.08 8.56
C ARG A 7 22.13 -1.80 7.21
N ARG A 8 21.82 -3.10 7.20
CA ARG A 8 21.75 -3.90 5.97
C ARG A 8 20.65 -3.36 5.06
N VAL A 9 21.01 -2.95 3.84
CA VAL A 9 20.09 -2.47 2.80
C VAL A 9 20.09 -3.45 1.64
N PHE A 10 18.90 -3.85 1.18
CA PHE A 10 18.76 -4.72 0.02
C PHE A 10 18.25 -3.94 -1.18
N THR A 11 18.80 -4.19 -2.36
CA THR A 11 18.24 -3.68 -3.61
C THR A 11 16.92 -4.38 -3.94
N PRO A 12 16.05 -3.80 -4.77
CA PRO A 12 14.82 -4.46 -5.22
C PRO A 12 15.07 -5.83 -5.85
N GLU A 13 16.14 -5.97 -6.64
CA GLU A 13 16.54 -7.20 -7.32
C GLU A 13 16.96 -8.25 -6.30
N GLN A 14 17.79 -7.87 -5.31
CA GLN A 14 18.18 -8.76 -4.22
C GLN A 14 16.97 -9.27 -3.44
N LYS A 15 15.99 -8.40 -3.15
CA LYS A 15 14.77 -8.81 -2.46
C LYS A 15 13.95 -9.81 -3.28
N PHE A 16 13.89 -9.63 -4.59
CA PHE A 16 13.18 -10.54 -5.49
C PHE A 16 13.85 -11.92 -5.52
N GLU A 17 15.18 -11.96 -5.68
CA GLU A 17 15.93 -13.22 -5.64
C GLU A 17 15.81 -13.92 -4.29
N ILE A 18 15.86 -13.18 -3.17
CA ILE A 18 15.64 -13.73 -1.83
C ILE A 18 14.22 -14.30 -1.69
N LEU A 19 13.19 -13.60 -2.18
CA LEU A 19 11.82 -14.11 -2.11
C LEU A 19 11.67 -15.41 -2.90
N LYS A 20 12.22 -15.47 -4.13
CA LYS A 20 12.24 -16.68 -4.96
C LYS A 20 12.95 -17.83 -4.25
N ASP A 21 14.14 -17.58 -3.72
CA ASP A 21 14.92 -18.60 -3.03
C ASP A 21 14.17 -19.14 -1.80
N ILE A 22 13.55 -18.27 -0.98
CA ILE A 22 12.74 -18.68 0.19
C ILE A 22 11.58 -19.60 -0.23
N GLU A 23 10.96 -19.39 -1.39
CA GLU A 23 9.87 -20.23 -1.89
C GLU A 23 10.32 -21.62 -2.35
N THR A 24 11.63 -21.84 -2.56
CA THR A 24 12.18 -23.18 -2.89
C THR A 24 12.35 -24.08 -1.66
N PHE A 25 12.36 -23.52 -0.45
CA PHE A 25 12.50 -24.29 0.79
C PHE A 25 11.21 -25.03 1.14
N ARG A 26 11.32 -26.13 1.89
CA ARG A 26 10.17 -26.89 2.40
C ARG A 26 9.29 -26.01 3.29
N THR A 27 9.90 -25.13 4.09
CA THR A 27 9.16 -24.15 4.88
C THR A 27 9.75 -22.75 4.75
N VAL A 28 8.89 -21.74 4.79
CA VAL A 28 9.31 -20.32 4.79
C VAL A 28 10.27 -20.02 5.95
N LYS A 29 10.09 -20.68 7.11
CA LYS A 29 10.94 -20.50 8.30
C LYS A 29 12.40 -20.86 8.02
N GLU A 30 12.65 -21.93 7.27
CA GLU A 30 14.00 -22.35 6.88
C GLU A 30 14.66 -21.30 5.96
N GLY A 31 13.94 -20.83 4.95
CA GLY A 31 14.43 -19.77 4.06
C GLY A 31 14.70 -18.45 4.81
N LEU A 32 13.85 -18.08 5.76
CA LEU A 32 14.05 -16.89 6.60
C LEU A 32 15.30 -16.99 7.47
N ALA A 33 15.61 -18.19 8.00
CA ALA A 33 16.80 -18.42 8.80
C ALA A 33 18.09 -18.22 7.97
N LYS A 34 18.14 -18.72 6.73
CA LYS A 34 19.28 -18.53 5.80
C LYS A 34 19.63 -17.06 5.60
N TYR A 35 18.62 -16.21 5.42
CA TYR A 35 18.82 -14.77 5.16
C TYR A 35 18.78 -13.90 6.43
N GLN A 36 18.60 -14.49 7.61
CA GLN A 36 18.39 -13.78 8.87
C GLN A 36 17.27 -12.72 8.74
N LEU A 37 16.16 -13.09 8.12
CA LEU A 37 15.01 -12.21 7.91
C LEU A 37 13.90 -12.55 8.90
N GLN A 38 13.24 -11.51 9.40
CA GLN A 38 12.01 -11.70 10.15
C GLN A 38 10.83 -11.94 9.21
N TYR A 39 9.87 -12.76 9.66
CA TYR A 39 8.66 -13.06 8.89
C TYR A 39 7.87 -11.81 8.49
N SER A 40 7.86 -10.78 9.34
CA SER A 40 7.24 -9.47 9.04
C SER A 40 7.83 -8.80 7.80
N VAL A 41 9.16 -8.90 7.60
CA VAL A 41 9.86 -8.34 6.45
C VAL A 41 9.51 -9.12 5.19
N TYR A 42 9.53 -10.44 5.24
CA TYR A 42 9.12 -11.31 4.13
C TYR A 42 7.68 -11.06 3.71
N ARG A 43 6.74 -11.03 4.67
CA ARG A 43 5.32 -10.76 4.39
C ARG A 43 5.12 -9.40 3.74
N LYS A 44 5.86 -8.38 4.19
CA LYS A 44 5.84 -7.04 3.57
C LYS A 44 6.32 -7.09 2.12
N TRP A 45 7.47 -7.71 1.85
CA TRP A 45 8.02 -7.79 0.49
C TRP A 45 7.14 -8.63 -0.44
N LYS A 46 6.59 -9.74 0.05
CA LYS A 46 5.65 -10.57 -0.71
C LYS A 46 4.41 -9.78 -1.13
N ARG A 47 3.80 -9.04 -0.20
CA ARG A 47 2.67 -8.14 -0.50
C ARG A 47 3.04 -7.02 -1.48
N GLN A 48 4.25 -6.47 -1.38
CA GLN A 48 4.73 -5.47 -2.35
C GLN A 48 4.87 -6.05 -3.76
N LEU A 49 5.25 -7.33 -3.88
CA LEU A 49 5.38 -8.04 -5.15
C LEU A 49 4.00 -8.36 -5.76
N GLU A 50 3.04 -8.80 -4.95
CA GLU A 50 1.66 -9.13 -5.37
C GLU A 50 0.90 -7.94 -5.97
N VAL A 51 1.15 -6.72 -5.49
CA VAL A 51 0.54 -5.49 -6.03
C VAL A 51 1.15 -5.07 -7.38
N GLY A 52 2.14 -5.81 -7.87
CA GLY A 52 2.76 -5.65 -9.18
C GLY A 52 4.02 -4.77 -9.17
N VAL A 53 4.76 -4.81 -10.28
CA VAL A 53 6.06 -4.15 -10.48
C VAL A 53 6.04 -2.66 -10.10
N ARG A 54 4.89 -1.99 -10.21
CA ARG A 54 4.69 -0.57 -9.85
C ARG A 54 4.69 -0.29 -8.34
N ALA A 55 4.30 -1.24 -7.49
CA ALA A 55 4.40 -1.09 -6.03
C ALA A 55 5.85 -1.24 -5.53
N SER A 56 6.68 -1.95 -6.30
CA SER A 56 8.14 -2.11 -6.18
C SER A 56 8.66 -2.55 -4.81
N LEU A 57 9.68 -3.40 -4.82
CA LEU A 57 10.44 -3.76 -3.63
C LEU A 57 11.35 -2.60 -3.14
N ARG A 58 10.97 -1.34 -3.37
CA ARG A 58 11.71 -0.15 -2.98
C ARG A 58 11.91 -0.12 -1.46
N ASN A 59 13.03 0.49 -1.05
CA ASN A 59 13.34 0.75 0.35
C ASN A 59 12.54 1.93 0.93
N SER A 60 11.82 2.67 0.09
CA SER A 60 11.02 3.85 0.45
C SER A 60 9.54 3.54 0.65
N ARG A 61 8.81 4.50 1.22
CA ARG A 61 7.34 4.45 1.31
C ARG A 61 6.75 4.30 -0.11
N PRO A 62 5.69 3.50 -0.30
CA PRO A 62 4.96 3.47 -1.56
C PRO A 62 4.53 4.89 -1.92
N ILE A 63 4.93 5.36 -3.09
CA ILE A 63 4.46 6.63 -3.63
C ILE A 63 3.05 6.34 -4.15
N LYS A 64 2.02 6.84 -3.46
CA LYS A 64 0.66 6.85 -4.04
C LYS A 64 0.76 7.57 -5.39
N PRO A 65 0.31 6.96 -6.51
CA PRO A 65 0.32 7.61 -7.81
C PRO A 65 -0.39 8.96 -7.72
N GLU A 66 0.16 9.99 -8.36
CA GLU A 66 -0.39 11.35 -8.27
C GLU A 66 -1.81 11.41 -8.84
N GLU A 67 -2.07 10.64 -9.90
CA GLU A 67 -3.40 10.42 -10.46
C GLU A 67 -4.38 9.82 -9.45
N LEU A 68 -3.95 8.83 -8.66
CA LEU A 68 -4.79 8.24 -7.63
C LEU A 68 -5.18 9.25 -6.55
N LYS A 69 -4.25 10.13 -6.14
CA LYS A 69 -4.57 11.21 -5.19
C LYS A 69 -5.55 12.22 -5.78
N ARG A 70 -5.37 12.57 -7.06
CA ARG A 70 -6.29 13.48 -7.77
C ARG A 70 -7.70 12.88 -7.84
N LEU A 71 -7.81 11.61 -8.23
CA LEU A 71 -9.08 10.90 -8.27
C LEU A 71 -9.73 10.76 -6.89
N GLU A 72 -8.95 10.46 -5.84
CA GLU A 72 -9.46 10.44 -4.45
C GLU A 72 -10.01 11.82 -4.03
N ALA A 73 -9.32 12.91 -4.39
CA ALA A 73 -9.75 14.28 -4.09
C ALA A 73 -11.02 14.68 -4.85
N GLU A 74 -11.10 14.36 -6.14
CA GLU A 74 -12.28 14.61 -6.97
C GLU A 74 -13.49 13.81 -6.48
N ASN A 75 -13.29 12.53 -6.12
CA ASN A 75 -14.35 11.71 -5.54
C ASN A 75 -14.88 12.29 -4.22
N ARG A 76 -14.01 12.85 -3.38
CA ARG A 76 -14.41 13.53 -2.15
C ARG A 76 -15.28 14.76 -2.46
N LYS A 77 -14.88 15.58 -3.43
CA LYS A 77 -15.64 16.76 -3.87
C LYS A 77 -17.00 16.38 -4.45
N LEU A 78 -17.06 15.33 -5.27
CA LEU A 78 -18.31 14.83 -5.84
C LEU A 78 -19.27 14.34 -4.75
N LYS A 79 -18.77 13.60 -3.76
CA LYS A 79 -19.57 13.15 -2.61
C LYS A 79 -20.17 14.32 -1.83
N GLU A 80 -19.39 15.38 -1.63
CA GLU A 80 -19.85 16.59 -0.95
C GLU A 80 -20.95 17.32 -1.75
N VAL A 81 -20.76 17.47 -3.06
CA VAL A 81 -21.78 18.06 -3.95
C VAL A 81 -23.07 17.24 -3.93
N VAL A 82 -22.98 15.91 -4.05
CA VAL A 82 -24.15 15.02 -4.02
C VAL A 82 -24.87 15.10 -2.68
N LEU A 83 -24.14 15.14 -1.56
CA LEU A 83 -24.74 15.31 -0.24
C LEU A 83 -25.49 16.64 -0.16
N ASN A 84 -24.86 17.75 -0.56
CA ASN A 84 -25.47 19.07 -0.53
C ASN A 84 -26.72 19.15 -1.41
N GLN A 85 -26.67 18.61 -2.63
CA GLN A 85 -27.83 18.51 -3.51
C GLN A 85 -28.96 17.69 -2.88
N SER A 86 -28.63 16.57 -2.24
CA SER A 86 -29.62 15.71 -1.58
C SER A 86 -30.31 16.43 -0.42
N LEU A 87 -29.57 17.21 0.36
CA LEU A 87 -30.12 18.04 1.44
C LEU A 87 -31.07 19.10 0.90
N ILE A 88 -30.65 19.86 -0.12
CA ILE A 88 -31.47 20.89 -0.76
C ILE A 88 -32.74 20.28 -1.36
N ILE A 89 -32.64 19.15 -2.05
CA ILE A 89 -33.81 18.46 -2.62
C ILE A 89 -34.80 18.06 -1.51
N ASN A 90 -34.31 17.53 -0.39
CA ASN A 90 -35.17 17.15 0.73
C ASN A 90 -35.83 18.38 1.38
N GLU A 91 -35.12 19.50 1.50
CA GLU A 91 -35.69 20.76 2.01
C GLU A 91 -36.79 21.30 1.09
N LEU A 92 -36.55 21.32 -0.22
CA LEU A 92 -37.54 21.75 -1.22
C LEU A 92 -38.77 20.84 -1.24
N LYS A 93 -38.58 19.51 -1.13
CA LYS A 93 -39.70 18.56 -1.05
C LYS A 93 -40.58 18.84 0.17
N LYS A 94 -39.98 19.11 1.33
CA LYS A 94 -40.71 19.52 2.54
C LYS A 94 -41.51 20.80 2.33
N GLU A 95 -40.88 21.84 1.77
CA GLU A 95 -41.55 23.13 1.51
C GLU A 95 -42.74 22.99 0.54
N MET A 96 -42.63 22.09 -0.43
CA MET A 96 -43.66 21.83 -1.42
C MET A 96 -44.71 20.80 -0.97
N ASN A 97 -44.61 20.25 0.25
CA ASN A 97 -45.41 19.11 0.72
C ASN A 97 -45.40 17.92 -0.26
N LEU A 98 -44.25 17.66 -0.87
CA LEU A 98 -44.02 16.55 -1.81
C LEU A 98 -43.41 15.32 -1.13
N ASP A 99 -43.38 15.31 0.21
CA ASP A 99 -42.94 14.20 1.05
C ASP A 99 -44.04 13.14 1.24
#